data_AF-A0A2T5GI48-F1
#
_entry.id   AF-A0A2T5GI48-F1
#
_cell.length_a   1.000
_cell.length_b   1.000
_cell.length_c   1.000
_cell.angle_alpha   90.00
_cell.angle_beta   90.00
_cell.angle_gamma   90.00
#
_symmetry.space_group_name_H-M   'P 1'
#
loop_
_entity.id
_entity.type
_entity.pdbx_description
1 polymer ?
#
loop_
_entity_poly.entity_id
_entity_poly.type
_entity_poly.pdbx_seq_one_letter_code
_entity_poly.pdbx_strand_id
1 'polypeptide(L)'
;MSSETPTERREAAATRRRWVTLAEVVAVAGVLIAALTLWTNWSEHRADEADKIAAQSSAARERSRIELSAIVQDGGDTLLLKDARHDLQDVTITFPRALGVSPQRPPAEPVIEGAWFSAPLLTLTDGGSDDRAGRLPVLVSVQYFDGDTTRSASGIYDVIWKTEGRMLRGRALKLEGLRVRQRGGDQAKLDAIWAREKPAA
;
A
#
# COMPACT_ATOMS: atom_id res chain seq x y z
N MET A 1 29.43 -88.42 1.89
CA MET A 1 29.16 -87.03 2.31
C MET A 1 30.51 -86.31 2.32
N SER A 2 30.89 -85.66 1.21
CA SER A 2 32.14 -84.91 1.16
C SER A 2 31.97 -83.60 1.91
N SER A 3 32.65 -83.47 3.03
CA SER A 3 32.71 -82.25 3.83
C SER A 3 33.50 -81.19 3.07
N GLU A 4 32.85 -80.07 2.73
CA GLU A 4 33.47 -78.87 2.15
C GLU A 4 34.75 -78.47 2.89
N THR A 5 35.77 -78.06 2.14
CA THR A 5 37.03 -77.60 2.70
C THR A 5 36.88 -76.18 3.30
N PRO A 6 37.65 -75.83 4.35
CA PRO A 6 37.54 -74.53 5.02
C PRO A 6 37.83 -73.32 4.10
N THR A 7 38.48 -73.52 2.97
CA THR A 7 38.70 -72.53 1.90
C THR A 7 37.44 -72.24 1.09
N GLU A 8 36.70 -73.28 0.66
CA GLU A 8 35.45 -73.12 -0.11
C GLU A 8 34.37 -72.38 0.70
N ARG A 9 34.30 -72.65 2.01
CA ARG A 9 33.41 -71.90 2.92
C ARG A 9 33.77 -70.43 3.07
N ARG A 10 35.06 -70.09 3.01
CA ARG A 10 35.54 -68.70 3.08
C ARG A 10 35.25 -67.93 1.80
N GLU A 11 35.39 -68.56 0.64
CA GLU A 11 35.05 -67.96 -0.66
C GLU A 11 33.54 -67.77 -0.84
N ALA A 12 32.73 -68.75 -0.40
CA ALA A 12 31.29 -68.63 -0.35
C ALA A 12 30.83 -67.50 0.59
N ALA A 13 31.47 -67.36 1.75
CA ALA A 13 31.19 -66.26 2.68
C ALA A 13 31.61 -64.89 2.13
N ALA A 14 32.76 -64.81 1.45
CA ALA A 14 33.23 -63.57 0.81
C ALA A 14 32.29 -63.12 -0.31
N THR A 15 31.78 -64.05 -1.12
CA THR A 15 30.82 -63.77 -2.19
C THR A 15 29.49 -63.28 -1.62
N ARG A 16 28.97 -63.91 -0.57
CA ARG A 16 27.76 -63.44 0.14
C ARG A 16 27.95 -62.04 0.71
N ARG A 17 29.10 -61.74 1.32
CA ARG A 17 29.41 -60.40 1.85
C ARG A 17 29.47 -59.32 0.76
N ARG A 18 29.96 -59.65 -0.44
CA ARG A 18 29.96 -58.74 -1.61
C ARG A 18 28.55 -58.44 -2.10
N TRP A 19 27.67 -59.45 -2.16
CA TRP A 19 26.27 -59.23 -2.52
C TRP A 19 25.51 -58.41 -1.46
N VAL A 20 25.80 -58.63 -0.18
CA VAL A 20 25.23 -57.84 0.92
C VAL A 20 25.68 -56.39 0.85
N THR A 21 26.98 -56.13 0.65
CA THR A 21 27.51 -54.76 0.51
C THR A 21 26.98 -54.04 -0.73
N LEU A 22 26.79 -54.75 -1.84
CA LEU A 22 26.17 -54.17 -3.05
C LEU A 22 24.70 -53.80 -2.83
N ALA A 23 23.93 -54.70 -2.18
CA ALA A 23 22.54 -54.42 -1.82
C ALA A 23 22.41 -53.24 -0.84
N GLU A 24 23.33 -53.13 0.11
CA GLU A 24 23.38 -52.03 1.07
C GLU A 24 23.65 -50.69 0.39
N VAL A 25 24.61 -50.63 -0.55
CA VAL A 25 24.89 -49.41 -1.34
C VAL A 25 23.66 -48.98 -2.14
N VAL A 26 22.96 -49.93 -2.77
CA VAL A 26 21.74 -49.63 -3.54
C VAL A 26 20.61 -49.13 -2.62
N ALA A 27 20.46 -49.72 -1.43
CA ALA A 27 19.47 -49.27 -0.45
C ALA A 27 19.76 -47.84 0.03
N VAL A 28 21.01 -47.52 0.35
CA VAL A 28 21.43 -46.16 0.74
C VAL A 28 21.19 -45.17 -0.40
N ALA A 29 21.54 -45.53 -1.63
CA ALA A 29 21.28 -44.69 -2.80
C ALA A 29 19.78 -44.41 -2.97
N GLY A 30 18.92 -45.42 -2.79
CA GLY A 30 17.46 -45.27 -2.83
C GLY A 30 16.94 -44.32 -1.75
N VAL A 31 17.43 -44.42 -0.52
CA VAL A 31 17.05 -43.51 0.59
C VAL A 31 17.49 -42.08 0.30
N LEU A 32 18.69 -41.87 -0.24
CA LEU A 32 19.18 -40.54 -0.61
C LEU A 32 18.32 -39.91 -1.70
N ILE A 33 17.96 -40.67 -2.74
CA ILE A 33 17.07 -40.20 -3.81
C ILE A 33 15.68 -39.85 -3.26
N ALA A 34 15.13 -40.70 -2.38
CA ALA A 34 13.83 -40.44 -1.76
C ALA A 34 13.86 -39.18 -0.88
N ALA A 35 14.92 -38.99 -0.09
CA ALA A 35 15.10 -37.81 0.74
C ALA A 35 15.22 -36.53 -0.10
N LEU A 36 15.99 -36.57 -1.20
CA LEU A 36 16.12 -35.45 -2.13
C LEU A 36 14.77 -35.13 -2.79
N THR A 37 14.05 -36.14 -3.26
CA THR A 37 12.73 -35.96 -3.90
C THR A 37 11.72 -35.36 -2.93
N LEU A 38 11.71 -35.84 -1.68
CA LEU A 38 10.84 -35.31 -0.63
C LEU A 38 11.18 -33.86 -0.30
N TRP A 39 12.48 -33.52 -0.20
CA TRP A 39 12.92 -32.15 0.03
C TRP A 39 12.49 -31.22 -1.09
N THR A 40 12.69 -31.62 -2.36
CA THR A 40 12.31 -30.81 -3.52
C THR A 40 10.81 -30.54 -3.52
N ASN A 41 9.99 -31.58 -3.37
CA ASN A 41 8.52 -31.44 -3.33
C ASN A 41 8.06 -30.57 -2.16
N TRP A 42 8.65 -30.74 -0.97
CA TRP A 42 8.34 -29.91 0.19
C TRP A 42 8.73 -28.44 -0.04
N SER A 43 9.87 -28.19 -0.68
CA SER A 43 10.34 -26.84 -1.01
C SER A 43 9.46 -26.15 -2.05
N GLU A 44 9.02 -26.87 -3.08
CA GLU A 44 8.08 -26.37 -4.10
C GLU A 44 6.73 -26.04 -3.47
N HIS A 45 6.20 -26.92 -2.62
CA HIS A 45 4.93 -26.67 -1.93
C HIS A 45 4.98 -25.42 -1.05
N ARG A 46 6.09 -25.22 -0.31
CA ARG A 46 6.33 -24.01 0.49
C ARG A 46 6.40 -22.75 -0.37
N ALA A 47 7.05 -22.82 -1.53
CA ALA A 47 7.14 -21.69 -2.46
C ALA A 47 5.76 -21.34 -3.05
N ASP A 48 5.00 -22.35 -3.48
CA ASP A 48 3.64 -22.17 -4.00
C ASP A 48 2.69 -21.56 -2.97
N GLU A 49 2.79 -21.97 -1.70
CA GLU A 49 2.01 -21.36 -0.61
C GLU A 49 2.40 -19.88 -0.41
N ALA A 50 3.70 -19.58 -0.41
CA ALA A 50 4.19 -18.20 -0.27
C ALA A 50 3.70 -17.33 -1.43
N ASP A 51 3.74 -17.83 -2.66
CA ASP A 51 3.26 -17.12 -3.85
C ASP A 51 1.74 -16.94 -3.84
N LYS A 52 0.98 -17.94 -3.40
CA LYS A 52 -0.48 -17.82 -3.22
C LYS A 52 -0.82 -16.76 -2.17
N ILE A 53 -0.12 -16.75 -1.02
CA ILE A 53 -0.31 -15.73 0.01
C ILE A 53 0.07 -14.35 -0.53
N ALA A 54 1.19 -14.24 -1.25
CA ALA A 54 1.62 -13.00 -1.86
C ALA A 54 0.58 -12.49 -2.88
N ALA A 55 0.08 -13.35 -3.75
CA ALA A 55 -0.94 -13.03 -4.76
C ALA A 55 -2.29 -12.65 -4.13
N GLN A 56 -2.74 -13.38 -3.10
CA GLN A 56 -3.95 -13.01 -2.35
C GLN A 56 -3.76 -11.67 -1.65
N SER A 57 -2.59 -11.42 -1.06
CA SER A 57 -2.28 -10.14 -0.42
C SER A 57 -2.23 -8.99 -1.43
N SER A 58 -1.68 -9.21 -2.64
CA SER A 58 -1.62 -8.19 -3.68
C SER A 58 -3.01 -7.90 -4.24
N ALA A 59 -3.82 -8.93 -4.48
CA ALA A 59 -5.20 -8.78 -4.92
C ALA A 59 -6.07 -8.06 -3.86
N ALA A 60 -5.91 -8.41 -2.58
CA ALA A 60 -6.58 -7.71 -1.48
C ALA A 60 -6.10 -6.24 -1.36
N ARG A 61 -4.81 -5.99 -1.55
CA ARG A 61 -4.23 -4.64 -1.60
C ARG A 61 -4.67 -3.84 -2.83
N GLU A 62 -5.06 -4.51 -3.91
CA GLU A 62 -5.53 -3.87 -5.14
C GLU A 62 -7.02 -3.54 -5.08
N ARG A 63 -7.83 -4.44 -4.53
CA ARG A 63 -9.25 -4.20 -4.25
C ARG A 63 -9.45 -3.11 -3.22
N SER A 64 -8.62 -3.06 -2.18
CA SER A 64 -8.67 -2.01 -1.14
C SER A 64 -8.09 -0.66 -1.58
N ARG A 65 -7.71 -0.50 -2.87
CA ARG A 65 -7.21 0.78 -3.39
C ARG A 65 -8.37 1.74 -3.58
N ILE A 66 -8.28 2.84 -2.84
CA ILE A 66 -9.13 4.00 -3.05
C ILE A 66 -8.41 4.95 -4.00
N GLU A 67 -9.14 5.36 -5.02
CA GLU A 67 -8.73 6.30 -6.04
C GLU A 67 -9.70 7.49 -5.98
N LEU A 68 -9.43 8.39 -5.03
CA LEU A 68 -10.25 9.58 -4.86
C LEU A 68 -10.05 10.51 -6.06
N SER A 69 -11.16 10.84 -6.69
CA SER A 69 -11.33 11.92 -7.64
C SER A 69 -12.13 13.05 -6.98
N ALA A 70 -12.02 14.27 -7.50
CA ALA A 70 -12.81 15.39 -7.03
C ALA A 70 -13.59 16.04 -8.15
N ILE A 71 -14.82 16.43 -7.85
CA ILE A 71 -15.66 17.28 -8.71
C ILE A 71 -15.70 18.67 -8.09
N VAL A 72 -15.35 19.69 -8.88
CA VAL A 72 -15.46 21.08 -8.46
C VAL A 72 -16.93 21.48 -8.41
N GLN A 73 -17.36 22.02 -7.28
CA GLN A 73 -18.72 22.51 -7.04
C GLN A 73 -18.69 23.99 -6.60
N ASP A 74 -19.87 24.60 -6.53
CA ASP A 74 -20.07 25.96 -6.03
C ASP A 74 -19.13 27.00 -6.68
N GLY A 75 -18.88 26.85 -7.98
CA GLY A 75 -17.98 27.74 -8.71
C GLY A 75 -16.55 27.76 -8.16
N GLY A 76 -16.07 26.64 -7.61
CA GLY A 76 -14.72 26.50 -7.07
C GLY A 76 -14.61 26.69 -5.56
N ASP A 77 -15.70 26.73 -4.81
CA ASP A 77 -15.60 26.86 -3.33
C ASP A 77 -15.52 25.49 -2.63
N THR A 78 -15.98 24.43 -3.30
CA THR A 78 -16.09 23.07 -2.74
C THR A 78 -15.54 22.03 -3.72
N LEU A 79 -14.89 20.99 -3.20
CA LEU A 79 -14.52 19.79 -3.93
C LEU A 79 -15.30 18.59 -3.38
N LEU A 80 -16.20 18.01 -4.17
CA LEU A 80 -16.86 16.75 -3.82
C LEU A 80 -15.94 15.58 -4.15
N LEU A 81 -15.56 14.81 -3.15
CA LEU A 81 -14.74 13.62 -3.28
C LEU A 81 -15.59 12.43 -3.73
N LYS A 82 -15.08 11.68 -4.70
CA LYS A 82 -15.71 10.45 -5.18
C LYS A 82 -14.67 9.37 -5.37
N ASP A 83 -15.03 8.15 -5.02
CA ASP A 83 -14.34 6.95 -5.45
C ASP A 83 -15.25 6.17 -6.41
N ALA A 84 -14.68 5.64 -7.48
CA ALA A 84 -15.47 4.93 -8.49
C ALA A 84 -15.90 3.53 -8.04
N ARG A 85 -15.29 3.00 -6.96
CA ARG A 85 -15.42 1.60 -6.54
C ARG A 85 -16.11 1.44 -5.19
N HIS A 86 -16.04 2.46 -4.33
CA HIS A 86 -16.48 2.37 -2.94
C HIS A 86 -17.33 3.58 -2.54
N ASP A 87 -18.35 3.32 -1.73
CA ASP A 87 -19.09 4.38 -1.05
C ASP A 87 -18.28 4.90 0.14
N LEU A 88 -17.94 6.19 0.09
CA LEU A 88 -17.20 6.86 1.15
C LEU A 88 -18.15 7.21 2.30
N GLN A 89 -17.86 6.75 3.53
CA GLN A 89 -18.70 7.05 4.69
C GLN A 89 -18.09 8.10 5.59
N ASP A 90 -17.06 7.73 6.35
CA ASP A 90 -16.34 8.66 7.20
C ASP A 90 -15.12 9.16 6.44
N VAL A 91 -15.12 10.44 6.09
CA VAL A 91 -13.94 11.11 5.53
C VAL A 91 -13.36 12.06 6.55
N THR A 92 -12.06 11.99 6.79
CA THR A 92 -11.33 12.95 7.62
C THR A 92 -10.22 13.58 6.79
N ILE A 93 -10.23 14.91 6.73
CA ILE A 93 -9.28 15.73 5.99
C ILE A 93 -8.36 16.38 6.99
N THR A 94 -7.08 16.05 6.89
CA THR A 94 -6.06 16.54 7.81
C THR A 94 -5.08 17.43 7.06
N PHE A 95 -4.82 18.60 7.63
CA PHE A 95 -3.97 19.64 7.05
C PHE A 95 -2.55 19.60 7.62
N PRO A 96 -1.57 20.20 6.93
CA PRO A 96 -0.24 20.37 7.50
C PRO A 96 -0.31 21.18 8.79
N ARG A 97 0.39 20.76 9.84
CA ARG A 97 0.35 21.43 11.16
C ARG A 97 0.75 22.89 11.09
N ALA A 98 1.73 23.21 10.25
CA ALA A 98 2.22 24.58 10.06
C ALA A 98 1.18 25.52 9.44
N LEU A 99 0.10 25.00 8.84
CA LEU A 99 -1.02 25.82 8.35
C LEU A 99 -1.95 26.27 9.49
N GLY A 100 -1.89 25.61 10.65
CA GLY A 100 -2.71 25.95 11.82
C GLY A 100 -4.19 25.59 11.69
N VAL A 101 -4.56 24.74 10.72
CA VAL A 101 -5.94 24.30 10.48
C VAL A 101 -6.15 22.94 11.13
N SER A 102 -7.17 22.83 11.99
CA SER A 102 -7.57 21.56 12.60
C SER A 102 -8.11 20.58 11.56
N PRO A 103 -7.98 19.25 11.78
CA PRO A 103 -8.61 18.26 10.92
C PRO A 103 -10.13 18.49 10.80
N GLN A 104 -10.65 18.30 9.59
CA GLN A 104 -12.05 18.50 9.26
C GLN A 104 -12.71 17.16 8.93
N ARG A 105 -13.95 17.00 9.37
CA ARG A 105 -14.80 15.85 9.02
C ARG A 105 -16.11 16.42 8.48
N PRO A 106 -16.38 16.30 7.17
CA PRO A 106 -17.64 16.76 6.64
C PRO A 106 -18.79 15.89 7.20
N PRO A 107 -19.93 16.48 7.54
CA PRO A 107 -21.00 15.79 8.28
C PRO A 107 -21.88 14.88 7.42
N ALA A 108 -21.91 15.09 6.10
CA ALA A 108 -22.80 14.36 5.19
C ALA A 108 -22.08 13.96 3.91
N GLU A 109 -21.84 14.90 3.00
CA GLU A 109 -21.14 14.60 1.76
C GLU A 109 -19.62 14.62 1.97
N PRO A 110 -18.86 13.73 1.31
CA PRO A 110 -17.41 13.69 1.41
C PRO A 110 -16.81 14.87 0.64
N VAL A 111 -16.86 16.07 1.20
CA VAL A 111 -16.39 17.30 0.54
C VAL A 111 -15.09 17.84 1.16
N ILE A 112 -14.40 18.69 0.40
CA ILE A 112 -13.37 19.60 0.90
C ILE A 112 -13.83 21.02 0.62
N GLU A 113 -14.09 21.81 1.66
CA GLU A 113 -14.48 23.21 1.51
C GLU A 113 -13.25 24.12 1.60
N GLY A 114 -13.14 25.08 0.68
CA GLY A 114 -12.06 26.06 0.68
C GLY A 114 -12.09 26.94 1.92
N ALA A 115 -13.26 27.15 2.52
CA ALA A 115 -13.44 27.96 3.72
C ALA A 115 -12.65 27.47 4.94
N TRP A 116 -12.34 26.16 5.01
CA TRP A 116 -11.62 25.57 6.14
C TRP A 116 -10.17 26.04 6.25
N PHE A 117 -9.55 26.41 5.12
CA PHE A 117 -8.12 26.72 5.05
C PHE A 117 -7.78 27.98 4.23
N SER A 118 -8.78 28.66 3.65
CA SER A 118 -8.55 29.85 2.83
C SER A 118 -7.87 30.98 3.60
N ALA A 119 -8.30 31.27 4.82
CA ALA A 119 -7.73 32.34 5.62
C ALA A 119 -6.21 32.17 5.87
N PRO A 120 -5.71 31.06 6.45
CA PRO A 120 -4.27 30.90 6.65
C PRO A 120 -3.48 30.80 5.33
N LEU A 121 -4.08 30.25 4.26
CA LEU A 121 -3.42 30.15 2.96
C LEU A 121 -3.26 31.52 2.27
N LEU A 122 -4.27 32.38 2.38
CA LEU A 122 -4.21 33.76 1.88
C LEU A 122 -3.18 34.60 2.66
N THR A 123 -3.10 34.42 3.98
CA THR A 123 -2.06 35.04 4.80
C THR A 123 -0.65 34.59 4.40
N LEU A 124 -0.46 33.31 4.09
CA LEU A 124 0.85 32.78 3.65
C LEU A 124 1.29 33.31 2.29
N THR A 125 0.35 33.77 1.47
CA THR A 125 0.60 34.30 0.13
C THR A 125 0.41 35.81 0.07
N ASP A 126 0.32 36.47 1.24
CA ASP A 126 0.13 37.90 1.35
C ASP A 126 1.38 38.68 0.94
N GLY A 127 1.17 39.79 0.23
CA GLY A 127 2.25 40.55 -0.43
C GLY A 127 2.66 40.04 -1.82
N GLY A 128 2.15 38.87 -2.24
CA GLY A 128 2.30 38.35 -3.61
C GLY A 128 1.26 38.91 -4.60
N SER A 129 1.25 38.38 -5.83
CA SER A 129 0.20 38.70 -6.82
C SER A 129 -1.19 38.29 -6.33
N ASP A 130 -2.21 39.05 -6.71
CA ASP A 130 -3.61 38.71 -6.45
C ASP A 130 -4.02 37.40 -7.14
N ASP A 131 -3.47 37.15 -8.33
CA ASP A 131 -3.70 35.94 -9.11
C ASP A 131 -2.54 34.97 -8.94
N ARG A 132 -2.76 33.91 -8.15
CA ARG A 132 -1.73 32.92 -7.84
C ARG A 132 -2.32 31.54 -7.83
N ALA A 133 -1.64 30.57 -8.45
CA ALA A 133 -2.01 29.17 -8.34
C ALA A 133 -1.03 28.41 -7.45
N GLY A 134 -1.50 27.34 -6.82
CA GLY A 134 -0.68 26.50 -5.97
C GLY A 134 -1.31 25.16 -5.65
N ARG A 135 -0.62 24.43 -4.78
CA ARG A 135 -1.06 23.12 -4.30
C ARG A 135 -0.97 23.09 -2.79
N LEU A 136 -2.01 22.55 -2.16
CA LEU A 136 -2.03 22.28 -0.73
C LEU A 136 -2.10 20.77 -0.52
N PRO A 137 -1.02 20.13 -0.03
CA PRO A 137 -1.10 18.73 0.35
C PRO A 137 -2.02 18.59 1.57
N VAL A 138 -2.90 17.59 1.53
CA VAL A 138 -3.79 17.19 2.63
C VAL A 138 -3.76 15.67 2.76
N LEU A 139 -3.85 15.17 4.00
CA LEU A 139 -4.04 13.75 4.27
C LEU A 139 -5.54 13.46 4.34
N VAL A 140 -6.02 12.66 3.41
CA VAL A 140 -7.41 12.19 3.39
C VAL A 140 -7.43 10.77 3.93
N SER A 141 -8.14 10.57 5.03
CA SER A 141 -8.40 9.25 5.62
C SER A 141 -9.87 8.94 5.47
N VAL A 142 -10.18 7.76 4.94
CA VAL A 142 -11.56 7.36 4.70
C VAL A 142 -11.84 5.99 5.32
N GLN A 143 -13.07 5.80 5.78
CA GLN A 143 -13.60 4.49 6.14
C GLN A 143 -14.68 4.10 5.13
N TYR A 144 -14.65 2.84 4.72
CA TYR A 144 -15.56 2.26 3.75
C TYR A 144 -15.90 0.82 4.16
N PHE A 145 -17.00 0.29 3.63
CA PHE A 145 -17.36 -1.11 3.80
C PHE A 145 -16.90 -1.95 2.62
N ASP A 146 -16.31 -3.10 2.93
CA ASP A 146 -16.04 -4.18 1.99
C ASP A 146 -16.85 -5.40 2.47
N GLY A 147 -18.07 -5.55 1.91
CA GLY A 147 -19.09 -6.44 2.48
C GLY A 147 -19.44 -6.02 3.90
N ASP A 148 -19.29 -6.94 4.86
CA ASP A 148 -19.58 -6.68 6.29
C ASP A 148 -18.36 -6.16 7.07
N THR A 149 -17.20 -5.97 6.42
CA THR A 149 -15.97 -5.52 7.10
C THR A 149 -15.73 -4.03 6.89
N THR A 150 -15.68 -3.26 7.98
CA THR A 150 -15.18 -1.88 7.91
C THR A 150 -13.69 -1.87 7.64
N ARG A 151 -13.30 -1.17 6.58
CA ARG A 151 -11.91 -0.95 6.18
C ARG A 151 -11.60 0.53 6.24
N SER A 152 -10.33 0.86 6.47
CA SER A 152 -9.83 2.22 6.39
C SER A 152 -8.69 2.30 5.38
N ALA A 153 -8.63 3.44 4.71
CA ALA A 153 -7.50 3.77 3.84
C ALA A 153 -7.16 5.24 4.00
N SER A 154 -5.90 5.57 3.77
CA SER A 154 -5.44 6.96 3.78
C SER A 154 -4.59 7.25 2.55
N GLY A 155 -4.49 8.52 2.20
CA GLY A 155 -3.62 9.00 1.12
C GLY A 155 -3.39 10.49 1.24
N ILE A 156 -2.25 10.94 0.72
CA ILE A 156 -1.92 12.36 0.61
C ILE A 156 -2.33 12.82 -0.79
N TYR A 157 -3.15 13.86 -0.82
CA TYR A 157 -3.68 14.47 -2.03
C TYR A 157 -3.30 15.94 -2.08
N ASP A 158 -3.00 16.45 -3.27
CA ASP A 158 -2.82 17.86 -3.52
C ASP A 158 -4.16 18.47 -3.91
N VAL A 159 -4.65 19.40 -3.09
CA VAL A 159 -5.73 20.31 -3.45
C VAL A 159 -5.14 21.40 -4.34
N ILE A 160 -5.58 21.45 -5.59
CA ILE A 160 -5.16 22.47 -6.56
C ILE A 160 -6.04 23.69 -6.32
N TRP A 161 -5.40 24.84 -6.09
CA TRP A 161 -6.09 26.08 -5.81
C TRP A 161 -5.52 27.22 -6.63
N LYS A 162 -6.34 28.24 -6.82
CA LYS A 162 -5.93 29.56 -7.30
C LYS A 162 -6.51 30.66 -6.41
N THR A 163 -5.85 31.80 -6.38
CA THR A 163 -6.41 33.04 -5.88
C THR A 163 -6.82 33.91 -7.05
N GLU A 164 -7.87 34.69 -6.84
CA GLU A 164 -8.35 35.67 -7.80
C GLU A 164 -8.58 37.01 -7.08
N GLY A 165 -8.14 38.11 -7.68
CA GLY A 165 -8.45 39.44 -7.19
C GLY A 165 -9.96 39.72 -7.19
N ARG A 166 -10.50 40.26 -6.10
CA ARG A 166 -11.89 40.71 -6.01
C ARG A 166 -11.95 42.23 -5.89
N MET A 167 -12.94 42.81 -6.57
CA MET A 167 -13.21 44.24 -6.54
C MET A 167 -13.57 44.76 -5.13
N LEU A 168 -14.09 43.89 -4.25
CA LEU A 168 -14.42 44.14 -2.85
C LEU A 168 -14.04 42.88 -2.02
N ARG A 169 -13.36 43.07 -0.87
CA ARG A 169 -12.84 42.02 0.06
C ARG A 169 -11.52 41.33 -0.34
N GLY A 170 -10.66 41.97 -1.14
CA GLY A 170 -9.30 41.48 -1.38
C GLY A 170 -9.27 40.28 -2.31
N ARG A 171 -8.77 39.13 -1.85
CA ARG A 171 -8.53 37.94 -2.69
C ARG A 171 -9.52 36.80 -2.40
N ALA A 172 -9.97 36.13 -3.46
CA ALA A 172 -10.72 34.88 -3.41
C ALA A 172 -9.76 33.70 -3.36
N LEU A 173 -10.13 32.59 -2.70
CA LEU A 173 -9.54 31.29 -3.00
C LEU A 173 -10.56 30.48 -3.81
N LYS A 174 -10.10 29.85 -4.91
CA LYS A 174 -10.88 28.91 -5.72
C LYS A 174 -10.15 27.58 -5.85
N LEU A 175 -10.89 26.50 -5.68
CA LEU A 175 -10.44 25.12 -5.82
C LEU A 175 -10.65 24.68 -7.28
N GLU A 176 -9.61 24.15 -7.88
CA GLU A 176 -9.63 23.71 -9.28
C GLU A 176 -9.67 22.20 -9.42
N GLY A 177 -9.24 21.47 -8.39
CA GLY A 177 -9.29 20.02 -8.41
C GLY A 177 -8.46 19.37 -7.31
N LEU A 178 -8.39 18.05 -7.41
CA LEU A 178 -7.64 17.20 -6.50
C LEU A 178 -6.75 16.25 -7.30
N ARG A 179 -5.50 16.09 -6.86
CA ARG A 179 -4.57 15.15 -7.47
C ARG A 179 -3.97 14.24 -6.41
N VAL A 180 -3.96 12.94 -6.67
CA VAL A 180 -3.23 11.99 -5.82
C VAL A 180 -1.73 12.30 -5.86
N ARG A 181 -1.12 12.47 -4.69
CA ARG A 181 0.33 12.62 -4.54
C ARG A 181 0.96 11.33 -4.08
N GLN A 182 0.43 10.77 -3.00
CA GLN A 182 0.97 9.55 -2.39
C GLN A 182 -0.17 8.72 -1.82
N ARG A 183 -0.12 7.41 -2.05
CA ARG A 183 -1.03 6.47 -1.39
C ARG A 183 -0.50 6.13 0.00
N GLY A 184 -1.38 6.07 0.99
CA GLY A 184 -0.99 6.02 2.38
C GLY A 184 -0.26 7.29 2.83
N GLY A 185 0.15 7.29 4.09
CA GLY A 185 0.85 8.41 4.69
C GLY A 185 0.33 8.69 6.09
N ASP A 186 1.05 9.57 6.74
CA ASP A 186 0.77 10.05 8.09
C ASP A 186 1.00 11.56 8.15
N GLN A 187 0.68 12.15 9.30
CA GLN A 187 0.88 13.57 9.55
C GLN A 187 2.35 13.99 9.35
N ALA A 188 3.32 13.16 9.76
CA ALA A 188 4.73 13.53 9.68
C ALA A 188 5.20 13.66 8.24
N LYS A 189 4.76 12.76 7.35
CA LYS A 189 5.02 12.87 5.90
C LYS A 189 4.31 14.07 5.29
N LEU A 190 3.06 14.31 5.67
CA LEU A 190 2.32 15.49 5.23
C LEU A 190 3.08 16.78 5.56
N ASP A 191 3.52 16.92 6.82
CA ASP A 191 4.25 18.09 7.30
C ASP A 191 5.61 18.22 6.60
N ALA A 192 6.30 17.11 6.33
CA ALA A 192 7.58 17.11 5.61
C ALA A 192 7.44 17.55 4.15
N ILE A 193 6.36 17.16 3.47
CA ILE A 193 6.05 17.62 2.11
C ILE A 193 5.78 19.12 2.13
N TRP A 194 4.93 19.57 3.05
CA TRP A 194 4.60 20.98 3.18
C TRP A 194 5.82 21.86 3.50
N ALA A 195 6.70 21.41 4.38
CA ALA A 195 7.92 22.14 4.72
C ALA A 195 8.83 22.42 3.50
N ARG A 196 8.79 21.56 2.49
CA ARG A 196 9.58 21.68 1.25
C ARG A 196 8.90 22.54 0.18
N GLU A 197 7.57 22.50 0.13
CA GLU A 197 6.79 23.04 -1.00
C GLU A 197 5.88 24.21 -0.64
N LYS A 198 5.88 24.65 0.62
CA LYS A 198 5.03 25.78 1.05
C LYS A 198 5.24 27.00 0.14
N PRO A 199 4.17 27.68 -0.31
CA PRO A 199 4.29 28.93 -1.04
C PRO A 199 5.10 29.93 -0.21
N ALA A 200 6.09 30.59 -0.82
CA ALA A 200 6.70 31.77 -0.25
C ALA A 200 5.72 32.96 -0.35
N ALA A 201 5.76 33.88 0.62
CA ALA A 201 5.02 35.14 0.54
C ALA A 201 5.41 35.88 -0.75
#